data_AF-A0A022KUF8-F1
#
_entry.id   AF-A0A022KUF8-F1
#
_cell.length_a   1.000
_cell.length_b   1.000
_cell.length_c   1.000
_cell.angle_alpha   90.00
_cell.angle_beta   90.00
_cell.angle_gamma   90.00
#
_symmetry.space_group_name_H-M   'P 1'
#
loop_
_entity.id
_entity.type
_entity.pdbx_description
1 polymer ?
#
loop_
_entity_poly.entity_id
_entity_poly.type
_entity_poly.pdbx_seq_one_letter_code
_entity_poly.pdbx_strand_id
1 'polypeptide(L)'
;MRSALALPLAGGLLVACDGDDTAPGTTSDAGGAAQDPDAVQRSTETAGVMAADANAVSAATFTSSPVAVVAASEDAAVLAPAASAAIALGVPLLIGDATSVAEPLNALGANAALTFGQLELDGVDMVRGGGDVEALSNATGHDFTERHPVAAEDLATEIAGLEAGGGVLLTIGEDPVPGEDLDGKRKLPDFEAASGDSAPLALTATGAEVPVGALAAAKAAGATMTELPHADPRFSSDSVQAVTAATGPVLALSPEFGDQFPARVEMARTVPEVPGGGQLVIPGKRIIALYGHPGSPVLGVMGEQGPQESVARAEEHAAPYRDLTEDTVVPSFEIIATVASSTAGRDGRYSNVSTIDHLRPYVDAARENGMFAILDLQPGRTHFLEQAKIYEELLKEPHVGLALDPEWRLKPDQVHLKQIGSVEAAEVNEVSAWLAELTRTNNLPQKILVLHQFRYSMIRNRQDLDTSHDELAMILHADGQGGQGAKTATWEALKKDLPEGIHMAWKNFYDEDIPMLDAEQTFQVEPTPVMVSYQ
;
A
#
# COMPACT_ATOMS: atom_id res chain seq x y z
N MET A 1 -58.45 -42.46 -5.49
CA MET A 1 -57.17 -43.19 -5.51
C MET A 1 -56.43 -42.93 -4.20
N ARG A 2 -56.41 -43.95 -3.33
CA ARG A 2 -55.39 -44.33 -2.32
C ARG A 2 -54.64 -43.19 -1.59
N SER A 3 -54.94 -42.86 -0.32
CA SER A 3 -54.76 -43.59 0.96
C SER A 3 -53.41 -43.34 1.63
N ALA A 4 -53.42 -42.69 2.80
CA ALA A 4 -52.68 -43.04 4.03
C ALA A 4 -53.14 -42.07 5.15
N LEU A 5 -54.00 -42.49 6.08
CA LEU A 5 -53.79 -43.28 7.31
C LEU A 5 -53.04 -42.56 8.44
N ALA A 6 -53.55 -42.81 9.64
CA ALA A 6 -53.35 -42.08 10.89
C ALA A 6 -52.71 -42.96 11.98
N LEU A 7 -52.17 -42.28 13.01
CA LEU A 7 -51.89 -42.72 14.41
C LEU A 7 -50.80 -43.81 14.65
N PRO A 8 -50.25 -44.00 15.89
CA PRO A 8 -50.68 -43.50 17.22
C PRO A 8 -49.57 -43.03 18.22
N LEU A 9 -50.05 -42.60 19.40
CA LEU A 9 -49.41 -42.39 20.70
C LEU A 9 -48.47 -43.53 21.19
N ALA A 10 -47.42 -43.12 21.92
CA ALA A 10 -47.00 -43.66 23.24
C ALA A 10 -46.11 -42.57 23.89
N GLY A 11 -46.24 -42.12 25.15
CA GLY A 11 -46.78 -42.75 26.35
C GLY A 11 -45.64 -43.18 27.27
N GLY A 12 -45.11 -42.27 28.10
CA GLY A 12 -44.11 -42.60 29.13
C GLY A 12 -43.69 -41.39 29.97
N LEU A 13 -44.36 -41.19 31.11
CA LEU A 13 -43.99 -40.25 32.18
C LEU A 13 -43.17 -40.97 33.26
N LEU A 14 -42.14 -40.26 33.76
CA LEU A 14 -41.54 -40.26 35.12
C LEU A 14 -40.93 -41.54 35.72
N VAL A 15 -39.62 -41.50 36.00
CA VAL A 15 -39.05 -41.54 37.36
C VAL A 15 -37.73 -40.72 37.37
N ALA A 16 -37.56 -39.87 38.38
CA ALA A 16 -36.41 -39.02 38.65
C ALA A 16 -35.27 -39.78 39.38
N CYS A 17 -34.02 -39.33 39.22
CA CYS A 17 -33.06 -39.02 40.30
C CYS A 17 -31.68 -38.62 39.72
N ASP A 18 -31.16 -37.52 40.27
CA ASP A 18 -29.78 -36.98 40.35
C ASP A 18 -28.61 -37.60 39.57
N GLY A 19 -27.76 -36.73 39.01
CA GLY A 19 -26.34 -37.04 38.78
C GLY A 19 -25.63 -36.17 37.74
N ASP A 20 -25.01 -35.09 38.22
CA ASP A 20 -23.83 -34.36 37.71
C ASP A 20 -23.65 -34.06 36.20
N ASP A 21 -23.56 -32.75 35.93
CA ASP A 21 -22.97 -32.13 34.74
C ASP A 21 -21.52 -32.60 34.53
N THR A 22 -21.24 -33.24 33.38
CA THR A 22 -19.96 -33.10 32.65
C THR A 22 -20.16 -33.51 31.19
N ALA A 23 -20.26 -32.53 30.30
CA ALA A 23 -20.17 -32.75 28.86
C ALA A 23 -18.70 -32.90 28.43
N PRO A 24 -18.33 -33.86 27.57
CA PRO A 24 -16.95 -34.05 27.14
C PRO A 24 -16.60 -33.01 26.06
N GLY A 25 -15.62 -32.17 26.39
CA GLY A 25 -14.96 -31.29 25.41
C GLY A 25 -14.20 -32.12 24.39
N THR A 26 -14.48 -31.87 23.12
CA THR A 26 -13.63 -32.27 22.00
C THR A 26 -12.52 -31.23 21.88
N THR A 27 -11.39 -31.47 22.54
CA THR A 27 -10.16 -30.74 22.28
C THR A 27 -9.56 -31.29 20.98
N SER A 28 -9.57 -30.47 19.94
CA SER A 28 -8.66 -30.65 18.81
C SER A 28 -7.24 -30.38 19.30
N ASP A 29 -6.48 -31.45 19.50
CA ASP A 29 -5.02 -31.39 19.61
C ASP A 29 -4.47 -30.81 18.29
N ALA A 30 -4.17 -29.51 18.29
CA ALA A 30 -3.13 -28.97 17.44
C ALA A 30 -1.81 -29.43 18.04
N GLY A 31 -1.25 -30.52 17.52
CA GLY A 31 0.05 -31.02 17.94
C GLY A 31 1.13 -29.98 17.65
N GLY A 32 1.52 -29.21 18.67
CA GLY A 32 2.75 -28.44 18.64
C GLY A 32 3.92 -29.41 18.59
N ALA A 33 4.64 -29.44 17.47
CA ALA A 33 5.92 -30.12 17.41
C ALA A 33 6.83 -29.54 18.51
N ALA A 34 7.47 -30.40 19.29
CA ALA A 34 8.45 -29.95 20.28
C ALA A 34 9.55 -29.19 19.54
N GLN A 35 9.76 -27.93 19.91
CA GLN A 35 10.81 -27.09 19.36
C GLN A 35 12.17 -27.66 19.78
N ASP A 36 13.03 -27.94 18.81
CA ASP A 36 14.41 -28.32 19.07
C ASP A 36 15.18 -27.09 19.62
N PRO A 37 15.68 -27.13 20.87
CA PRO A 37 16.38 -25.99 21.47
C PRO A 37 17.70 -25.65 20.78
N ASP A 38 18.28 -26.59 20.01
CA ASP A 38 19.55 -26.42 19.33
C ASP A 38 19.38 -26.02 17.85
N ALA A 39 18.14 -25.79 17.39
CA ALA A 39 17.83 -25.38 16.03
C ALA A 39 17.43 -23.90 15.93
N VAL A 40 17.94 -23.22 14.90
CA VAL A 40 17.47 -21.89 14.51
C VAL A 40 16.09 -22.00 13.87
N GLN A 41 15.11 -21.25 14.38
CA GLN A 41 13.74 -21.27 13.88
C GLN A 41 13.35 -19.91 13.33
N ARG A 42 12.84 -19.92 12.09
CA ARG A 42 12.32 -18.72 11.42
C ARG A 42 10.83 -18.56 11.66
N SER A 43 10.39 -17.30 11.70
CA SER A 43 8.98 -16.96 11.67
C SER A 43 8.33 -17.43 10.36
N THR A 44 7.10 -17.92 10.47
CA THR A 44 6.23 -18.25 9.33
C THR A 44 5.06 -17.26 9.21
N GLU A 45 5.04 -16.24 10.08
CA GLU A 45 4.05 -15.17 9.98
C GLU A 45 4.27 -14.38 8.70
N THR A 46 3.21 -14.16 7.94
CA THR A 46 3.27 -13.47 6.63
C THR A 46 2.90 -11.99 6.71
N ALA A 47 2.74 -11.49 7.94
CA ALA A 47 2.38 -10.12 8.23
C ALA A 47 3.47 -9.14 7.77
N GLY A 48 3.05 -7.92 7.45
CA GLY A 48 3.95 -6.81 7.20
C GLY A 48 4.57 -6.29 8.49
N VAL A 49 5.88 -6.05 8.49
CA VAL A 49 6.61 -5.48 9.63
C VAL A 49 7.45 -4.29 9.17
N MET A 50 7.30 -3.14 9.83
CA MET A 50 8.26 -2.04 9.72
C MET A 50 9.53 -2.42 10.45
N ALA A 51 10.60 -2.69 9.70
CA ALA A 51 11.86 -3.24 10.22
C ALA A 51 13.04 -2.39 9.75
N ALA A 52 13.08 -1.14 10.21
CA ALA A 52 14.09 -0.15 9.82
C ALA A 52 15.43 -0.29 10.59
N ASP A 53 15.61 -1.34 11.39
CA ASP A 53 16.87 -1.65 12.07
C ASP A 53 17.09 -3.17 12.21
N ALA A 54 18.32 -3.57 12.53
CA ALA A 54 18.73 -4.96 12.62
C ALA A 54 17.96 -5.77 13.68
N ASN A 55 17.62 -5.15 14.81
CA ASN A 55 16.96 -5.82 15.93
C ASN A 55 15.49 -6.09 15.57
N ALA A 56 14.82 -5.13 14.93
CA ALA A 56 13.45 -5.29 14.43
C ALA A 56 13.37 -6.38 13.34
N VAL A 57 14.34 -6.41 12.41
CA VAL A 57 14.43 -7.49 11.40
C VAL A 57 14.62 -8.85 12.08
N SER A 58 15.58 -8.97 13.01
CA SER A 58 15.84 -10.21 13.72
C SER A 58 14.63 -10.70 14.52
N ALA A 59 13.92 -9.80 15.21
CA ALA A 59 12.71 -10.14 15.95
C ALA A 59 11.56 -10.60 15.03
N ALA A 60 11.42 -10.00 13.85
CA ALA A 60 10.39 -10.37 12.89
C ALA A 60 10.67 -11.71 12.18
N THR A 61 11.95 -12.07 12.01
CA THR A 61 12.37 -13.18 11.15
C THR A 61 12.72 -14.45 11.91
N PHE A 62 13.06 -14.36 13.20
CA PHE A 62 13.45 -15.51 14.02
C PHE A 62 12.54 -15.66 15.24
N THR A 63 11.99 -16.86 15.45
CA THR A 63 11.21 -17.19 16.65
C THR A 63 12.08 -17.74 17.77
N SER A 64 13.19 -18.41 17.44
CA SER A 64 14.21 -18.85 18.38
C SER A 64 15.55 -19.04 17.69
N SER A 65 16.64 -18.83 18.42
CA SER A 65 17.98 -19.16 17.95
C SER A 65 18.90 -19.40 19.15
N PRO A 66 19.60 -20.55 19.26
CA PRO A 66 20.54 -20.80 20.36
C PRO A 66 21.75 -19.86 20.31
N VAL A 67 22.10 -19.38 19.10
CA VAL A 67 23.22 -18.47 18.84
C VAL A 67 22.72 -17.19 18.20
N ALA A 68 23.28 -16.04 18.60
CA ALA A 68 23.10 -14.78 17.89
C ALA A 68 24.45 -14.09 17.65
N VAL A 69 24.54 -13.27 16.61
CA VAL A 69 25.66 -12.35 16.40
C VAL A 69 25.27 -10.99 16.97
N VAL A 70 26.17 -10.35 17.71
CA VAL A 70 25.94 -9.04 18.31
C VAL A 70 27.06 -8.08 17.94
N ALA A 71 26.72 -6.99 17.25
CA ALA A 71 27.60 -5.87 17.02
C ALA A 71 27.38 -4.79 18.09
N ALA A 72 28.44 -4.31 18.73
CA ALA A 72 28.33 -3.30 19.78
C ALA A 72 27.81 -1.92 19.27
N SER A 73 27.91 -1.66 17.96
CA SER A 73 27.47 -0.42 17.33
C SER A 73 27.28 -0.58 15.82
N GLU A 74 26.68 0.43 15.18
CA GLU A 74 26.60 0.55 13.71
C GLU A 74 27.89 1.08 13.06
N ASP A 75 28.99 1.20 13.81
CA ASP A 75 30.28 1.55 13.21
C ASP A 75 30.64 0.49 12.17
N ALA A 76 30.92 0.93 10.94
CA ALA A 76 31.21 0.04 9.82
C ALA A 76 32.32 -0.98 10.13
N ALA A 77 33.33 -0.59 10.93
CA ALA A 77 34.43 -1.48 11.31
C ALA A 77 34.00 -2.61 12.26
N VAL A 78 32.92 -2.42 13.00
CA VAL A 78 32.30 -3.43 13.88
C VAL A 78 31.23 -4.22 13.10
N LEU A 79 30.41 -3.52 12.32
CA LEU A 79 29.28 -4.11 11.60
C LEU A 79 29.72 -5.02 10.44
N ALA A 80 30.75 -4.67 9.68
CA ALA A 80 31.19 -5.47 8.53
C ALA A 80 31.52 -6.95 8.87
N PRO A 81 32.37 -7.24 9.88
CA PRO A 81 32.65 -8.62 10.24
C PRO A 81 31.47 -9.29 10.95
N ALA A 82 30.67 -8.55 11.71
CA ALA A 82 29.45 -9.07 12.34
C ALA A 82 28.40 -9.51 11.31
N ALA A 83 28.13 -8.67 10.30
CA ALA A 83 27.24 -8.96 9.19
C ALA A 83 27.70 -10.21 8.43
N SER A 84 28.99 -10.29 8.09
CA SER A 84 29.57 -11.46 7.42
C SER A 84 29.35 -12.74 8.21
N ALA A 85 29.60 -12.71 9.52
CA ALA A 85 29.40 -13.86 10.38
C ALA A 85 27.92 -14.25 10.52
N ALA A 86 27.02 -13.28 10.68
CA ALA A 86 25.59 -13.55 10.79
C ALA A 86 25.02 -14.17 9.50
N ILE A 87 25.43 -13.65 8.34
CA ILE A 87 25.01 -14.14 7.01
C ILE A 87 25.57 -15.53 6.74
N ALA A 88 26.84 -15.76 7.04
CA ALA A 88 27.48 -17.05 6.89
C ALA A 88 26.79 -18.14 7.75
N LEU A 89 26.48 -17.80 9.00
CA LEU A 89 25.89 -18.73 9.97
C LEU A 89 24.36 -18.86 9.84
N GLY A 90 23.68 -17.90 9.20
CA GLY A 90 22.22 -17.87 9.08
C GLY A 90 21.51 -17.64 10.41
N VAL A 91 22.09 -16.83 11.29
CA VAL A 91 21.62 -16.56 12.66
C VAL A 91 21.22 -15.08 12.83
N PRO A 92 20.44 -14.72 13.87
CA PRO A 92 20.06 -13.33 14.14
C PRO A 92 21.28 -12.41 14.27
N LEU A 93 21.18 -11.21 13.67
CA LEU A 93 22.12 -10.11 13.88
C LEU A 93 21.44 -9.06 14.77
N LEU A 94 22.04 -8.81 15.92
CA LEU A 94 21.63 -7.75 16.84
C LEU A 94 22.69 -6.65 16.88
N ILE A 95 22.25 -5.40 17.03
CA ILE A 95 23.13 -4.25 17.12
C ILE A 95 22.76 -3.41 18.34
N GLY A 96 23.77 -3.09 19.15
CA GLY A 96 23.64 -2.16 20.26
C GLY A 96 24.47 -2.54 21.48
N ASP A 97 24.23 -1.81 22.58
CA ASP A 97 24.85 -2.09 23.87
C ASP A 97 24.16 -3.24 24.60
N ALA A 98 24.77 -3.65 25.73
CA ALA A 98 24.28 -4.77 26.54
C ALA A 98 22.84 -4.59 27.03
N THR A 99 22.39 -3.35 27.22
CA THR A 99 21.02 -3.07 27.67
C THR A 99 20.03 -3.27 26.54
N SER A 100 20.35 -2.73 25.36
CA SER A 100 19.49 -2.76 24.18
C SER A 100 19.28 -4.16 23.60
N VAL A 101 20.29 -5.03 23.69
CA VAL A 101 20.24 -6.39 23.10
C VAL A 101 19.81 -7.47 24.09
N ALA A 102 19.73 -7.17 25.39
CA ALA A 102 19.35 -8.16 26.41
C ALA A 102 17.96 -8.74 26.21
N GLU A 103 16.96 -7.89 25.93
CA GLU A 103 15.59 -8.35 25.67
C GLU A 103 15.50 -9.17 24.37
N PRO A 104 16.03 -8.71 23.20
CA PRO A 104 16.08 -9.52 21.99
C PRO A 104 16.77 -10.87 22.16
N LEU A 105 17.92 -10.93 22.84
CA LEU A 105 18.63 -12.19 23.10
C LEU A 105 17.79 -13.16 23.93
N ASN A 106 17.14 -12.65 24.97
CA ASN A 106 16.25 -13.45 25.80
C ASN A 106 15.00 -13.92 25.05
N ALA A 107 14.42 -13.08 24.18
CA ALA A 107 13.27 -13.44 23.34
C ALA A 107 13.62 -14.56 22.34
N LEU A 108 14.84 -14.56 21.80
CA LEU A 108 15.35 -15.61 20.92
C LEU A 108 15.69 -16.91 21.68
N GLY A 109 15.82 -16.86 23.01
CA GLY A 109 16.33 -17.98 23.80
C GLY A 109 17.82 -18.26 23.55
N ALA A 110 18.59 -17.25 23.14
CA ALA A 110 20.00 -17.40 22.84
C ALA A 110 20.80 -17.75 24.10
N ASN A 111 21.63 -18.80 24.02
CA ASN A 111 22.51 -19.22 25.10
C ASN A 111 23.97 -18.84 24.84
N ALA A 112 24.33 -18.50 23.60
CA ALA A 112 25.63 -18.04 23.20
C ALA A 112 25.53 -16.85 22.23
N ALA A 113 26.53 -15.96 22.29
CA ALA A 113 26.59 -14.78 21.43
C ALA A 113 28.00 -14.61 20.83
N LEU A 114 28.07 -14.48 19.51
CA LEU A 114 29.29 -14.05 18.82
C LEU A 114 29.32 -12.52 18.78
N THR A 115 30.23 -11.93 19.55
CA THR A 115 30.25 -10.48 19.82
C THR A 115 31.36 -9.76 19.07
N PHE A 116 31.04 -8.64 18.43
CA PHE A 116 32.00 -7.77 17.75
C PHE A 116 32.00 -6.39 18.40
N GLY A 117 33.20 -5.83 18.62
CA GLY A 117 33.38 -4.59 19.38
C GLY A 117 33.54 -4.81 20.89
N GLN A 118 33.64 -3.72 21.66
CA GLN A 118 33.75 -3.78 23.11
C GLN A 118 32.37 -3.91 23.75
N LEU A 119 32.00 -5.14 24.11
CA LEU A 119 30.71 -5.48 24.70
C LEU A 119 30.88 -6.57 25.76
N GLU A 120 30.10 -6.48 26.83
CA GLU A 120 29.99 -7.51 27.87
C GLU A 120 28.49 -7.77 28.08
N LEU A 121 28.09 -9.03 27.94
CA LEU A 121 26.71 -9.49 28.01
C LEU A 121 26.54 -10.41 29.21
N ASP A 122 25.48 -10.19 29.98
CA ASP A 122 25.13 -11.04 31.10
C ASP A 122 24.20 -12.18 30.65
N GLY A 123 24.43 -13.39 31.14
CA GLY A 123 23.51 -14.53 30.97
C GLY A 123 23.64 -15.32 29.66
N VAL A 124 24.58 -14.96 28.78
CA VAL A 124 24.91 -15.69 27.55
C VAL A 124 26.41 -16.04 27.51
N ASP A 125 26.78 -17.18 26.93
CA ASP A 125 28.19 -17.51 26.71
C ASP A 125 28.74 -16.69 25.55
N MET A 126 29.64 -15.77 25.87
CA MET A 126 30.22 -14.88 24.89
C MET A 126 31.43 -15.50 24.21
N VAL A 127 31.38 -15.53 22.89
CA VAL A 127 32.53 -15.76 22.02
C VAL A 127 32.83 -14.43 21.36
N ARG A 128 34.06 -13.93 21.50
CA ARG A 128 34.46 -12.70 20.79
C ARG A 128 34.71 -13.05 19.32
N GLY A 129 34.32 -12.16 18.44
CA GLY A 129 34.61 -12.16 17.01
C GLY A 129 35.76 -11.19 16.68
N GLY A 130 36.37 -11.35 15.51
CA GLY A 130 37.48 -10.51 15.07
C GLY A 130 37.69 -10.56 13.55
N GLY A 131 38.74 -9.90 13.08
CA GLY A 131 39.06 -9.82 11.64
C GLY A 131 39.94 -10.95 11.09
N ASP A 132 40.28 -11.94 11.92
CA ASP A 132 41.11 -13.08 11.53
C ASP A 132 40.24 -14.27 11.13
N VAL A 133 40.39 -14.72 9.88
CA VAL A 133 39.56 -15.78 9.29
C VAL A 133 39.80 -17.15 9.92
N GLU A 134 41.02 -17.47 10.34
CA GLU A 134 41.35 -18.77 10.93
C GLU A 134 40.77 -18.86 12.34
N ALA A 135 40.95 -17.80 13.13
CA ALA A 135 40.43 -17.74 14.48
C ALA A 135 38.89 -17.67 14.48
N LEU A 136 38.28 -16.92 13.56
CA LEU A 136 36.82 -16.91 13.40
C LEU A 136 36.29 -18.28 12.99
N SER A 137 36.93 -18.95 12.03
CA SER A 137 36.53 -20.31 11.62
C SER A 137 36.62 -21.31 12.76
N ASN A 138 37.66 -21.22 13.58
CA ASN A 138 37.81 -22.08 14.75
C ASN A 138 36.75 -21.81 15.83
N ALA A 139 36.35 -20.55 16.00
CA ALA A 139 35.37 -20.12 16.99
C ALA A 139 33.94 -20.48 16.59
N THR A 140 33.61 -20.43 15.30
CA THR A 140 32.24 -20.69 14.80
C THR A 140 32.02 -22.10 14.27
N GLY A 141 33.09 -22.82 13.90
CA GLY A 141 32.99 -24.08 13.17
C GLY A 141 32.64 -23.94 11.68
N HIS A 142 32.50 -22.70 11.18
CA HIS A 142 32.23 -22.38 9.78
C HIS A 142 33.52 -22.02 9.03
N ASP A 143 33.65 -22.40 7.76
CA ASP A 143 34.88 -22.18 6.99
C ASP A 143 34.91 -20.77 6.37
N PHE A 144 35.57 -19.82 7.05
CA PHE A 144 35.92 -18.52 6.50
C PHE A 144 37.25 -18.62 5.77
N THR A 145 37.21 -18.43 4.45
CA THR A 145 38.34 -18.69 3.54
C THR A 145 39.01 -17.42 3.04
N GLU A 146 38.30 -16.29 3.06
CA GLU A 146 38.78 -15.02 2.52
C GLU A 146 38.45 -13.86 3.46
N ARG A 147 39.46 -13.04 3.77
CA ARG A 147 39.25 -11.71 4.33
C ARG A 147 39.18 -10.72 3.18
N HIS A 148 38.13 -9.91 3.16
CA HIS A 148 37.86 -8.96 2.09
C HIS A 148 37.73 -7.53 2.65
N PRO A 149 38.81 -6.74 2.61
CA PRO A 149 38.80 -5.33 3.00
C PRO A 149 37.96 -4.47 2.06
N VAL A 150 37.06 -3.65 2.61
CA VAL A 150 36.17 -2.76 1.85
C VAL A 150 36.23 -1.33 2.39
N ALA A 151 35.84 -0.37 1.55
CA ALA A 151 35.59 0.99 2.00
C ALA A 151 34.25 1.07 2.76
N ALA A 152 34.14 1.98 3.72
CA ALA A 152 32.94 2.09 4.54
C ALA A 152 31.70 2.48 3.70
N GLU A 153 31.90 3.32 2.68
CA GLU A 153 30.87 3.72 1.73
C GLU A 153 30.34 2.58 0.85
N ASP A 154 31.13 1.52 0.63
CA ASP A 154 30.77 0.39 -0.23
C ASP A 154 30.14 -0.77 0.57
N LEU A 155 30.13 -0.68 1.91
CA LEU A 155 29.74 -1.79 2.79
C LEU A 155 28.34 -2.34 2.50
N ALA A 156 27.37 -1.47 2.20
CA ALA A 156 26.00 -1.91 1.87
C ALA A 156 25.97 -2.79 0.61
N THR A 157 26.69 -2.37 -0.44
CA THR A 157 26.81 -3.10 -1.71
C THR A 157 27.48 -4.45 -1.52
N GLU A 158 28.55 -4.48 -0.72
CA GLU A 158 29.32 -5.69 -0.44
C GLU A 158 28.49 -6.70 0.39
N ILE A 159 27.75 -6.23 1.40
CA ILE A 159 26.80 -7.06 2.16
C ILE A 159 25.69 -7.60 1.25
N ALA A 160 25.18 -6.78 0.32
CA ALA A 160 24.17 -7.23 -0.64
C ALA A 160 24.68 -8.37 -1.55
N GLY A 161 25.99 -8.43 -1.80
CA GLY A 161 26.65 -9.47 -2.59
C GLY A 161 27.05 -10.74 -1.80
N LEU A 162 26.92 -10.75 -0.46
CA LEU A 162 27.23 -11.92 0.33
C LEU A 162 26.17 -13.02 0.15
N GLU A 163 26.66 -14.25 0.06
CA GLU A 163 25.85 -15.47 -0.04
C GLU A 163 25.75 -16.17 1.32
N ALA A 164 24.56 -16.70 1.63
CA ALA A 164 24.35 -17.48 2.85
C ALA A 164 25.24 -18.73 2.85
N GLY A 165 25.87 -19.03 3.99
CA GLY A 165 26.86 -20.11 4.08
C GLY A 165 28.20 -19.82 3.36
N GLY A 166 28.39 -18.62 2.81
CA GLY A 166 29.65 -18.20 2.21
C GLY A 166 30.76 -18.03 3.27
N GLY A 167 32.01 -18.12 2.82
CA GLY A 167 33.20 -18.01 3.68
C GLY A 167 33.96 -16.68 3.57
N VAL A 168 33.26 -15.59 3.20
CA VAL A 168 33.87 -14.26 3.03
C VAL A 168 33.68 -13.45 4.31
N LEU A 169 34.77 -12.90 4.85
CA LEU A 169 34.78 -12.01 6.01
C LEU A 169 35.09 -10.58 5.57
N LEU A 170 34.07 -9.71 5.56
CA LEU A 170 34.25 -8.29 5.28
C LEU A 170 34.92 -7.59 6.47
N THR A 171 35.87 -6.71 6.17
CA THR A 171 36.48 -5.80 7.15
C THR A 171 36.60 -4.39 6.57
N ILE A 172 36.57 -3.34 7.40
CA ILE A 172 36.82 -1.98 6.91
C ILE A 172 38.32 -1.71 6.87
N GLY A 173 38.82 -1.48 5.65
CA GLY A 173 40.25 -1.31 5.42
C GLY A 173 41.10 -2.51 5.87
N GLU A 174 42.41 -2.29 5.91
CA GLU A 174 43.39 -3.31 6.35
C GLU A 174 43.58 -3.32 7.87
N ASP A 175 43.03 -2.32 8.57
CA ASP A 175 43.21 -2.14 10.00
C ASP A 175 42.62 -3.31 10.81
N PRO A 176 43.12 -3.55 12.03
CA PRO A 176 42.53 -4.55 12.92
C PRO A 176 41.09 -4.18 13.26
N VAL A 177 40.21 -5.18 13.30
CA VAL A 177 38.83 -4.98 13.76
C VAL A 177 38.85 -4.44 15.19
N PRO A 178 38.12 -3.35 15.51
CA PRO A 178 38.09 -2.78 16.85
C PRO A 178 37.62 -3.81 17.90
N GLY A 179 38.47 -4.11 18.87
CA GLY A 179 38.22 -5.11 19.91
C GLY A 179 39.53 -5.68 20.48
N GLU A 180 39.45 -6.45 21.57
CA GLU A 180 40.60 -7.27 22.01
C GLU A 180 40.66 -8.56 21.20
N ASP A 181 41.88 -8.99 20.86
CA ASP A 181 42.14 -10.22 20.08
C ASP A 181 41.37 -11.43 20.61
N LEU A 182 40.89 -12.24 19.66
CA LEU A 182 40.33 -13.57 19.87
C LEU A 182 41.25 -14.38 20.80
N ASP A 183 40.73 -14.90 21.91
CA ASP A 183 41.51 -15.84 22.74
C ASP A 183 41.71 -17.20 22.04
N GLY A 184 40.97 -17.44 20.94
CA GLY A 184 40.99 -18.65 20.11
C GLY A 184 40.59 -19.92 20.88
N LYS A 185 40.07 -19.78 22.10
CA LYS A 185 39.89 -20.88 23.04
C LYS A 185 38.43 -21.22 23.27
N ARG A 186 37.53 -20.24 23.17
CA ARG A 186 36.08 -20.50 23.21
C ARG A 186 35.52 -20.72 21.81
N LYS A 187 34.53 -21.58 21.74
CA LYS A 187 33.79 -21.91 20.53
C LYS A 187 32.31 -21.74 20.79
N LEU A 188 31.56 -21.38 19.75
CA LEU A 188 30.12 -21.44 19.78
C LEU A 188 29.67 -22.90 20.00
N PRO A 189 28.52 -23.12 20.65
CA PRO A 189 27.91 -24.44 20.69
C PRO A 189 27.57 -24.91 19.27
N ASP A 190 27.50 -26.23 19.07
CA ASP A 190 26.94 -26.79 17.84
C ASP A 190 25.46 -26.42 17.77
N PHE A 191 24.98 -26.00 16.60
CA PHE A 191 23.58 -25.67 16.34
C PHE A 191 23.18 -26.06 14.93
N GLU A 192 21.89 -26.28 14.71
CA GLU A 192 21.34 -26.55 13.38
C GLU A 192 20.85 -25.24 12.73
N ALA A 193 21.34 -24.96 11.51
CA ALA A 193 20.90 -23.83 10.73
C ALA A 193 19.41 -23.96 10.35
N ALA A 194 18.73 -22.82 10.19
CA ALA A 194 17.32 -22.81 9.85
C ALA A 194 17.04 -23.55 8.53
N SER A 195 16.06 -24.46 8.56
CA SER A 195 15.60 -25.21 7.39
C SER A 195 14.15 -24.83 7.04
N GLY A 196 13.82 -24.83 5.74
CA GLY A 196 12.45 -24.57 5.25
C GLY A 196 12.35 -23.47 4.18
N ASP A 197 11.18 -23.40 3.54
CA ASP A 197 10.89 -22.55 2.38
C ASP A 197 10.25 -21.19 2.73
N SER A 198 10.09 -20.85 4.02
CA SER A 198 9.48 -19.60 4.48
C SER A 198 10.52 -18.46 4.57
N ALA A 199 11.24 -18.21 3.48
CA ALA A 199 12.18 -17.10 3.41
C ALA A 199 11.43 -15.76 3.55
N PRO A 200 11.89 -14.83 4.41
CA PRO A 200 11.31 -13.50 4.49
C PRO A 200 11.41 -12.76 3.15
N LEU A 201 10.45 -11.90 2.86
CA LEU A 201 10.52 -10.94 1.76
C LEU A 201 10.92 -9.59 2.33
N ALA A 202 12.08 -9.06 1.93
CA ALA A 202 12.53 -7.74 2.34
C ALA A 202 12.31 -6.73 1.21
N LEU A 203 11.48 -5.73 1.49
CA LEU A 203 11.10 -4.67 0.57
C LEU A 203 11.92 -3.42 0.82
N THR A 204 12.45 -2.86 -0.27
CA THR A 204 13.02 -1.53 -0.35
C THR A 204 12.24 -0.71 -1.38
N ALA A 205 12.50 0.59 -1.48
CA ALA A 205 11.90 1.42 -2.51
C ALA A 205 12.98 2.17 -3.30
N THR A 206 12.74 2.40 -4.59
CA THR A 206 13.67 3.13 -5.44
C THR A 206 13.99 4.50 -4.84
N GLY A 207 15.28 4.74 -4.60
CA GLY A 207 15.79 5.99 -4.02
C GLY A 207 15.62 6.13 -2.50
N ALA A 208 15.04 5.13 -1.81
CA ALA A 208 14.99 5.11 -0.35
C ALA A 208 16.34 4.66 0.23
N GLU A 209 16.71 5.24 1.38
CA GLU A 209 17.88 4.79 2.11
C GLU A 209 17.55 3.50 2.88
N VAL A 210 18.48 2.56 2.87
CA VAL A 210 18.36 1.28 3.60
C VAL A 210 19.47 1.24 4.65
N PRO A 211 19.13 1.20 5.95
CA PRO A 211 20.11 1.04 7.01
C PRO A 211 20.92 -0.25 6.83
N VAL A 212 22.25 -0.13 6.86
CA VAL A 212 23.17 -1.26 6.59
C VAL A 212 22.94 -2.41 7.57
N GLY A 213 22.63 -2.11 8.84
CA GLY A 213 22.30 -3.11 9.84
C GLY A 213 21.03 -3.90 9.51
N ALA A 214 19.97 -3.21 9.05
CA ALA A 214 18.72 -3.85 8.65
C ALA A 214 18.93 -4.76 7.42
N LEU A 215 19.69 -4.28 6.42
CA LEU A 215 20.08 -5.09 5.26
C LEU A 215 20.86 -6.34 5.67
N ALA A 216 21.86 -6.20 6.54
CA ALA A 216 22.67 -7.31 7.04
C ALA A 216 21.83 -8.35 7.79
N ALA A 217 20.93 -7.91 8.67
CA ALA A 217 20.01 -8.79 9.40
C ALA A 217 19.04 -9.50 8.45
N ALA A 218 18.52 -8.81 7.43
CA ALA A 218 17.63 -9.41 6.44
C ALA A 218 18.35 -10.49 5.62
N LYS A 219 19.59 -10.21 5.21
CA LYS A 219 20.47 -11.20 4.54
C LYS A 219 20.77 -12.39 5.45
N ALA A 220 21.04 -12.16 6.73
CA ALA A 220 21.27 -13.23 7.70
C ALA A 220 20.03 -14.12 7.92
N ALA A 221 18.84 -13.52 7.83
CA ALA A 221 17.58 -14.26 7.82
C ALA A 221 17.31 -15.01 6.50
N GLY A 222 18.16 -14.85 5.48
CA GLY A 222 17.96 -15.43 4.15
C GLY A 222 16.83 -14.77 3.38
N ALA A 223 16.56 -13.48 3.62
CA ALA A 223 15.49 -12.76 2.97
C ALA A 223 15.72 -12.62 1.46
N THR A 224 14.65 -12.74 0.69
CA THR A 224 14.64 -12.32 -0.72
C THR A 224 14.45 -10.81 -0.77
N MET A 225 15.38 -10.10 -1.39
CA MET A 225 15.32 -8.65 -1.53
C MET A 225 14.54 -8.27 -2.78
N THR A 226 13.56 -7.38 -2.64
CA THR A 226 12.79 -6.84 -3.76
C THR A 226 12.71 -5.32 -3.63
N GLU A 227 13.23 -4.60 -4.62
CA GLU A 227 13.05 -3.15 -4.72
C GLU A 227 11.73 -2.84 -5.41
N LEU A 228 10.90 -2.03 -4.77
CA LEU A 228 9.65 -1.53 -5.33
C LEU A 228 9.86 -0.16 -5.98
N PRO A 229 9.12 0.18 -7.05
CA PRO A 229 9.17 1.53 -7.63
C PRO A 229 8.68 2.63 -6.67
N HIS A 230 7.88 2.25 -5.67
CA HIS A 230 7.38 3.16 -4.65
C HIS A 230 7.27 2.43 -3.30
N ALA A 231 7.38 3.17 -2.19
CA ALA A 231 7.32 2.64 -0.83
C ALA A 231 5.89 2.27 -0.39
N ASP A 232 5.16 1.57 -1.25
CA ASP A 232 3.84 1.03 -0.98
C ASP A 232 3.66 -0.28 -1.78
N PRO A 233 3.44 -1.43 -1.12
CA PRO A 233 3.27 -2.72 -1.81
C PRO A 233 2.05 -2.77 -2.73
N ARG A 234 1.14 -1.80 -2.62
CA ARG A 234 -0.08 -1.67 -3.44
C ARG A 234 0.17 -0.95 -4.78
N PHE A 235 1.37 -0.41 -5.01
CA PHE A 235 1.65 0.49 -6.13
C PHE A 235 1.42 -0.14 -7.53
N SER A 236 1.96 -1.34 -7.78
CA SER A 236 1.87 -2.03 -9.06
C SER A 236 1.45 -3.49 -8.88
N SER A 237 1.01 -4.14 -9.96
CA SER A 237 0.69 -5.58 -9.96
C SER A 237 1.88 -6.44 -9.55
N ASP A 238 3.10 -6.05 -9.96
CA ASP A 238 4.32 -6.77 -9.59
C ASP A 238 4.62 -6.65 -8.08
N SER A 239 4.43 -5.46 -7.49
CA SER A 239 4.56 -5.26 -6.04
C SER A 239 3.54 -6.11 -5.27
N VAL A 240 2.28 -6.10 -5.71
CA VAL A 240 1.19 -6.90 -5.14
C VAL A 240 1.48 -8.39 -5.24
N GLN A 241 1.99 -8.84 -6.39
CA GLN A 241 2.34 -10.24 -6.63
C GLN A 241 3.53 -10.70 -5.78
N ALA A 242 4.54 -9.85 -5.58
CA ALA A 242 5.67 -10.14 -4.71
C ALA A 242 5.19 -10.40 -3.27
N VAL A 243 4.35 -9.52 -2.73
CA VAL A 243 3.77 -9.68 -1.38
C VAL A 243 2.87 -10.91 -1.32
N THR A 244 1.99 -11.11 -2.30
CA THR A 244 1.06 -12.24 -2.31
C THR A 244 1.78 -13.59 -2.37
N ALA A 245 2.91 -13.66 -3.09
CA ALA A 245 3.74 -14.86 -3.20
C ALA A 245 4.59 -15.14 -1.95
N ALA A 246 4.80 -14.16 -1.06
CA ALA A 246 5.62 -14.32 0.12
C ALA A 246 5.01 -15.30 1.12
N THR A 247 5.82 -16.28 1.54
CA THR A 247 5.48 -17.36 2.49
C THR A 247 6.05 -17.12 3.90
N GLY A 248 6.93 -16.14 4.06
CA GLY A 248 7.45 -15.68 5.33
C GLY A 248 7.11 -14.20 5.60
N PRO A 249 7.73 -13.60 6.64
CA PRO A 249 7.51 -12.21 7.00
C PRO A 249 7.81 -11.26 5.85
N VAL A 250 7.00 -10.20 5.72
CA VAL A 250 7.21 -9.14 4.73
C VAL A 250 7.78 -7.92 5.46
N LEU A 251 9.03 -7.59 5.21
CA LEU A 251 9.77 -6.55 5.92
C LEU A 251 9.84 -5.29 5.06
N ALA A 252 9.54 -4.13 5.65
CA ALA A 252 9.93 -2.85 5.07
C ALA A 252 11.24 -2.41 5.73
N LEU A 253 12.31 -2.32 4.94
CA LEU A 253 13.64 -1.96 5.45
C LEU A 253 13.92 -0.45 5.43
N SER A 254 12.96 0.35 4.97
CA SER A 254 13.10 1.79 4.82
C SER A 254 11.92 2.52 5.50
N PRO A 255 12.16 3.64 6.21
CA PRO A 255 11.11 4.36 6.93
C PRO A 255 10.02 4.96 6.02
N GLU A 256 10.30 5.15 4.73
CA GLU A 256 9.41 5.71 3.71
C GLU A 256 8.12 4.89 3.53
N PHE A 257 8.14 3.59 3.89
CA PHE A 257 6.93 2.75 3.85
C PHE A 257 5.87 3.17 4.88
N GLY A 258 6.30 3.83 5.97
CA GLY A 258 5.46 4.39 7.02
C GLY A 258 4.71 3.37 7.87
N ASP A 259 4.12 3.86 8.97
CA ASP A 259 3.46 3.01 9.99
C ASP A 259 2.26 2.20 9.48
N GLN A 260 1.70 2.57 8.32
CA GLN A 260 0.59 1.86 7.69
C GLN A 260 1.01 0.59 6.94
N PHE A 261 2.32 0.35 6.80
CA PHE A 261 2.85 -0.78 6.04
C PHE A 261 2.25 -2.15 6.40
N PRO A 262 2.07 -2.54 7.68
CA PRO A 262 1.42 -3.81 8.01
C PRO A 262 0.02 -3.95 7.41
N ALA A 263 -0.81 -2.89 7.54
CA ALA A 263 -2.15 -2.89 6.96
C ALA A 263 -2.11 -2.93 5.42
N ARG A 264 -1.14 -2.24 4.80
CA ARG A 264 -0.97 -2.24 3.33
C ARG A 264 -0.53 -3.60 2.78
N VAL A 265 0.26 -4.36 3.53
CA VAL A 265 0.59 -5.76 3.19
C VAL A 265 -0.67 -6.63 3.19
N GLU A 266 -1.53 -6.49 4.19
CA GLU A 266 -2.81 -7.22 4.23
C GLU A 266 -3.74 -6.80 3.07
N MET A 267 -3.79 -5.51 2.75
CA MET A 267 -4.53 -5.03 1.57
C MET A 267 -3.96 -5.62 0.28
N ALA A 268 -2.64 -5.61 0.09
CA ALA A 268 -1.99 -6.20 -1.08
C ALA A 268 -2.41 -7.66 -1.31
N ARG A 269 -2.65 -8.43 -0.24
CA ARG A 269 -3.07 -9.84 -0.33
C ARG A 269 -4.56 -10.04 -0.60
N THR A 270 -5.42 -9.08 -0.21
CA THR A 270 -6.88 -9.33 -0.09
C THR A 270 -7.74 -8.46 -0.99
N VAL A 271 -7.24 -7.30 -1.40
CA VAL A 271 -7.97 -6.30 -2.17
C VAL A 271 -7.77 -6.55 -3.68
N PRO A 272 -8.81 -6.43 -4.53
CA PRO A 272 -8.62 -6.55 -5.97
C PRO A 272 -7.86 -5.36 -6.55
N GLU A 273 -7.18 -5.57 -7.68
CA GLU A 273 -6.49 -4.50 -8.39
C GLU A 273 -7.47 -3.51 -9.05
N VAL A 274 -6.99 -2.28 -9.29
CA VAL A 274 -7.67 -1.23 -10.06
C VAL A 274 -7.34 -1.35 -11.55
N PRO A 275 -8.14 -0.72 -12.43
CA PRO A 275 -7.72 -0.35 -13.78
C PRO A 275 -6.28 0.18 -13.83
N GLY A 276 -5.46 -0.39 -14.73
CA GLY A 276 -4.05 -0.04 -14.87
C GLY A 276 -3.08 -0.73 -13.90
N GLY A 277 -3.55 -1.70 -13.11
CA GLY A 277 -2.73 -2.57 -12.25
C GLY A 277 -2.46 -2.01 -10.85
N GLY A 278 -2.05 -2.88 -9.92
CA GLY A 278 -1.90 -2.52 -8.51
C GLY A 278 -3.23 -2.13 -7.86
N GLN A 279 -3.20 -1.55 -6.66
CA GLN A 279 -4.39 -1.18 -5.88
C GLN A 279 -4.46 0.32 -5.54
N LEU A 280 -3.44 1.09 -5.94
CA LEU A 280 -3.44 2.55 -5.88
C LEU A 280 -3.91 3.15 -7.21
N VAL A 281 -4.73 4.20 -7.13
CA VAL A 281 -5.10 5.02 -8.29
C VAL A 281 -3.96 5.96 -8.63
N ILE A 282 -3.38 6.61 -7.62
CA ILE A 282 -2.22 7.51 -7.74
C ILE A 282 -1.27 7.14 -6.59
N PRO A 283 0.06 7.10 -6.80
CA PRO A 283 0.80 7.43 -8.04
C PRO A 283 0.83 6.29 -9.09
N GLY A 284 1.49 6.55 -10.23
CA GLY A 284 1.78 5.55 -11.27
C GLY A 284 0.76 5.43 -12.40
N LYS A 285 -0.26 6.28 -12.43
CA LYS A 285 -1.31 6.27 -13.47
C LYS A 285 -1.65 7.67 -13.96
N ARG A 286 -2.08 7.76 -15.22
CA ARG A 286 -2.69 8.95 -15.83
C ARG A 286 -4.08 8.60 -16.32
N ILE A 287 -5.09 9.27 -15.78
CA ILE A 287 -6.50 8.98 -16.09
C ILE A 287 -6.93 9.90 -17.24
N ILE A 288 -7.33 9.32 -18.36
CA ILE A 288 -7.82 10.09 -19.52
C ILE A 288 -9.30 9.80 -19.70
N ALA A 289 -10.15 10.74 -19.26
CA ALA A 289 -11.58 10.52 -19.11
C ALA A 289 -12.41 11.16 -20.24
N LEU A 290 -13.37 10.41 -20.76
CA LEU A 290 -14.46 10.96 -21.56
C LEU A 290 -15.56 11.46 -20.64
N TYR A 291 -15.97 12.73 -20.77
CA TYR A 291 -17.01 13.32 -19.92
C TYR A 291 -18.40 13.26 -20.58
N GLY A 292 -19.43 12.95 -19.79
CA GLY A 292 -20.79 13.36 -20.10
C GLY A 292 -21.93 12.51 -19.57
N HIS A 293 -23.15 12.82 -20.01
CA HIS A 293 -24.37 12.09 -19.62
C HIS A 293 -24.86 11.14 -20.74
N PRO A 294 -24.99 9.82 -20.47
CA PRO A 294 -25.53 8.86 -21.42
C PRO A 294 -26.87 9.26 -22.04
N GLY A 295 -26.90 9.36 -23.37
CA GLY A 295 -28.10 9.70 -24.14
C GLY A 295 -28.42 11.20 -24.23
N SER A 296 -27.52 12.09 -23.79
CA SER A 296 -27.68 13.55 -23.94
C SER A 296 -26.45 14.20 -24.57
N PRO A 297 -26.41 14.36 -25.91
CA PRO A 297 -25.28 14.97 -26.63
C PRO A 297 -24.86 16.36 -26.14
N VAL A 298 -25.81 17.13 -25.60
CA VAL A 298 -25.55 18.49 -25.09
C VAL A 298 -24.86 18.51 -23.72
N LEU A 299 -24.64 17.34 -23.11
CA LEU A 299 -24.03 17.18 -21.79
C LEU A 299 -22.71 16.39 -21.90
N GLY A 300 -21.95 16.60 -22.97
CA GLY A 300 -20.67 15.97 -23.20
C GLY A 300 -20.71 14.80 -24.18
N VAL A 301 -19.53 14.46 -24.68
CA VAL A 301 -19.31 13.51 -25.78
C VAL A 301 -19.76 12.08 -25.50
N MET A 302 -19.88 11.68 -24.22
CA MET A 302 -20.48 10.38 -23.86
C MET A 302 -21.97 10.29 -24.22
N GLY A 303 -22.67 11.42 -24.37
CA GLY A 303 -24.09 11.45 -24.71
C GLY A 303 -24.41 11.13 -26.18
N GLU A 304 -23.38 11.07 -27.03
CA GLU A 304 -23.52 10.87 -28.48
C GLU A 304 -23.45 9.39 -28.90
N GLN A 305 -23.07 8.50 -27.98
CA GLN A 305 -22.57 7.16 -28.29
C GLN A 305 -23.15 6.10 -27.36
N GLY A 306 -23.12 4.84 -27.79
CA GLY A 306 -23.40 3.70 -26.93
C GLY A 306 -22.19 3.34 -26.06
N PRO A 307 -22.33 2.43 -25.09
CA PRO A 307 -21.25 2.10 -24.15
C PRO A 307 -19.93 1.67 -24.82
N GLN A 308 -19.99 0.82 -25.85
CA GLN A 308 -18.79 0.30 -26.51
C GLN A 308 -18.17 1.32 -27.47
N GLU A 309 -18.97 2.16 -28.12
CA GLU A 309 -18.47 3.28 -28.89
C GLU A 309 -17.77 4.30 -27.99
N SER A 310 -18.32 4.57 -26.79
CA SER A 310 -17.67 5.42 -25.79
C SER A 310 -16.34 4.83 -25.30
N VAL A 311 -16.23 3.52 -25.12
CA VAL A 311 -14.95 2.82 -24.83
C VAL A 311 -13.93 3.13 -25.91
N ALA A 312 -14.29 2.94 -27.19
CA ALA A 312 -13.39 3.19 -28.30
C ALA A 312 -12.93 4.65 -28.35
N ARG A 313 -13.85 5.59 -28.12
CA ARG A 313 -13.51 7.02 -28.09
C ARG A 313 -12.61 7.37 -26.91
N ALA A 314 -12.86 6.83 -25.71
CA ALA A 314 -11.98 7.06 -24.55
C ALA A 314 -10.56 6.57 -24.83
N GLU A 315 -10.43 5.42 -25.49
CA GLU A 315 -9.15 4.87 -25.93
C GLU A 315 -8.45 5.78 -26.98
N GLU A 316 -9.20 6.34 -27.93
CA GLU A 316 -8.67 7.30 -28.91
C GLU A 316 -8.08 8.55 -28.24
N HIS A 317 -8.71 9.05 -27.17
CA HIS A 317 -8.18 10.17 -26.39
C HIS A 317 -6.98 9.79 -25.52
N ALA A 318 -6.94 8.57 -25.00
CA ALA A 318 -5.86 8.09 -24.15
C ALA A 318 -4.59 7.76 -24.95
N ALA A 319 -4.73 7.24 -26.18
CA ALA A 319 -3.60 6.73 -26.95
C ALA A 319 -2.42 7.71 -27.11
N PRO A 320 -2.62 9.00 -27.44
CA PRO A 320 -1.51 9.95 -27.59
C PRO A 320 -0.69 10.18 -26.31
N TYR A 321 -1.28 9.98 -25.13
CA TYR A 321 -0.60 10.21 -23.87
C TYR A 321 0.41 9.12 -23.50
N ARG A 322 0.28 7.92 -24.07
CA ARG A 322 1.17 6.78 -23.76
C ARG A 322 2.62 7.02 -24.14
N ASP A 323 2.85 7.83 -25.17
CA ASP A 323 4.20 8.20 -25.60
C ASP A 323 4.78 9.39 -24.80
N LEU A 324 4.01 9.96 -23.87
CA LEU A 324 4.36 11.16 -23.11
C LEU A 324 4.73 10.90 -21.64
N THR A 325 4.58 9.67 -21.16
CA THR A 325 4.82 9.31 -19.75
C THR A 325 5.19 7.85 -19.58
N GLU A 326 5.90 7.53 -18.51
CA GLU A 326 6.15 6.16 -18.05
C GLU A 326 5.00 5.63 -17.17
N ASP A 327 4.11 6.53 -16.70
CA ASP A 327 2.91 6.14 -15.95
C ASP A 327 1.93 5.35 -16.83
N THR A 328 1.17 4.44 -16.22
CA THR A 328 0.13 3.72 -16.94
C THR A 328 -1.02 4.66 -17.32
N VAL A 329 -1.21 4.89 -18.62
CA VAL A 329 -2.35 5.68 -19.13
C VAL A 329 -3.61 4.82 -19.13
N VAL A 330 -4.61 5.23 -18.35
CA VAL A 330 -5.89 4.54 -18.17
C VAL A 330 -7.02 5.35 -18.82
N PRO A 331 -7.56 4.93 -19.98
CA PRO A 331 -8.80 5.49 -20.51
C PRO A 331 -9.95 5.30 -19.51
N SER A 332 -10.87 6.26 -19.41
CA SER A 332 -11.89 6.27 -18.36
C SER A 332 -13.16 7.00 -18.78
N PHE A 333 -14.22 6.83 -17.99
CA PHE A 333 -15.45 7.60 -18.09
C PHE A 333 -15.62 8.53 -16.89
N GLU A 334 -16.11 9.73 -17.14
CA GLU A 334 -16.65 10.65 -16.15
C GLU A 334 -18.13 10.88 -16.47
N ILE A 335 -18.99 10.14 -15.77
CA ILE A 335 -20.41 9.96 -16.09
C ILE A 335 -21.24 10.87 -15.20
N ILE A 336 -21.97 11.81 -15.80
CA ILE A 336 -22.93 12.65 -15.06
C ILE A 336 -24.09 11.77 -14.58
N ALA A 337 -24.04 11.36 -13.32
CA ALA A 337 -25.00 10.47 -12.71
C ALA A 337 -26.25 11.22 -12.24
N THR A 338 -26.06 12.43 -11.69
CA THR A 338 -27.15 13.36 -11.39
C THR A 338 -26.98 14.64 -12.20
N VAL A 339 -28.03 15.05 -12.90
CA VAL A 339 -27.97 16.15 -13.89
C VAL A 339 -28.70 17.37 -13.34
N ALA A 340 -28.02 18.52 -13.28
CA ALA A 340 -28.62 19.78 -12.92
C ALA A 340 -29.79 20.13 -13.84
N SER A 341 -30.96 20.43 -13.26
CA SER A 341 -32.18 20.70 -14.01
C SER A 341 -32.62 22.14 -13.87
N SER A 342 -32.84 22.84 -14.99
CA SER A 342 -33.35 24.22 -15.00
C SER A 342 -34.75 24.38 -14.41
N THR A 343 -35.48 23.27 -14.23
CA THR A 343 -36.81 23.22 -13.64
C THR A 343 -36.87 22.30 -12.43
N ALA A 344 -37.71 22.65 -11.44
CA ALA A 344 -37.97 21.78 -10.30
C ALA A 344 -38.53 20.42 -10.77
N GLY A 345 -37.84 19.34 -10.39
CA GLY A 345 -38.41 17.99 -10.42
C GLY A 345 -39.58 17.86 -9.42
N ARG A 346 -40.20 16.67 -9.37
CA ARG A 346 -41.31 16.39 -8.44
C ARG A 346 -40.92 16.52 -6.97
N ASP A 347 -39.64 16.33 -6.67
CA ASP A 347 -39.03 16.47 -5.35
C ASP A 347 -38.56 17.90 -5.05
N GLY A 348 -38.65 18.82 -6.01
CA GLY A 348 -38.21 20.20 -5.86
C GLY A 348 -36.69 20.38 -5.76
N ARG A 349 -35.89 19.35 -6.09
CA ARG A 349 -34.43 19.33 -5.84
C ARG A 349 -33.59 19.89 -6.99
N TYR A 350 -34.17 20.13 -8.17
CA TYR A 350 -33.47 20.69 -9.35
C TYR A 350 -32.27 19.84 -9.80
N SER A 351 -32.32 18.54 -9.56
CA SER A 351 -31.33 17.55 -9.99
C SER A 351 -32.08 16.30 -10.45
N ASN A 352 -31.90 15.91 -11.71
CA ASN A 352 -32.46 14.71 -12.30
C ASN A 352 -31.53 13.54 -11.98
N VAL A 353 -32.00 12.58 -11.20
CA VAL A 353 -31.21 11.43 -10.74
C VAL A 353 -31.36 10.29 -11.76
N SER A 354 -30.25 9.85 -12.34
CA SER A 354 -30.23 8.66 -13.21
C SER A 354 -30.39 7.39 -12.38
N THR A 355 -31.11 6.39 -12.91
CA THR A 355 -31.19 5.07 -12.27
C THR A 355 -29.90 4.29 -12.45
N ILE A 356 -29.58 3.40 -11.50
CA ILE A 356 -28.45 2.47 -11.64
C ILE A 356 -28.56 1.68 -12.95
N ASP A 357 -29.75 1.19 -13.30
CA ASP A 357 -30.00 0.46 -14.55
C ASP A 357 -29.61 1.25 -15.82
N HIS A 358 -29.72 2.58 -15.79
CA HIS A 358 -29.32 3.44 -16.90
C HIS A 358 -27.80 3.59 -17.00
N LEU A 359 -27.12 3.63 -15.86
CA LEU A 359 -25.66 3.79 -15.78
C LEU A 359 -24.91 2.46 -15.93
N ARG A 360 -25.53 1.34 -15.53
CA ARG A 360 -24.93 0.00 -15.49
C ARG A 360 -24.23 -0.40 -16.79
N PRO A 361 -24.80 -0.21 -18.00
CA PRO A 361 -24.12 -0.60 -19.24
C PRO A 361 -22.78 0.10 -19.46
N TYR A 362 -22.61 1.34 -19.01
CA TYR A 362 -21.36 2.09 -19.12
C TYR A 362 -20.37 1.67 -18.05
N VAL A 363 -20.83 1.45 -16.82
CA VAL A 363 -19.99 0.95 -15.71
C VAL A 363 -19.44 -0.45 -16.04
N ASP A 364 -20.26 -1.32 -16.63
CA ASP A 364 -19.82 -2.64 -17.09
C ASP A 364 -18.82 -2.57 -18.25
N ALA A 365 -19.10 -1.72 -19.25
CA ALA A 365 -18.19 -1.52 -20.37
C ALA A 365 -16.83 -1.01 -19.89
N ALA A 366 -16.80 -0.11 -18.90
CA ALA A 366 -15.57 0.35 -18.27
C ALA A 366 -14.82 -0.81 -17.59
N ARG A 367 -15.50 -1.61 -16.77
CA ARG A 367 -14.92 -2.79 -16.10
C ARG A 367 -14.27 -3.75 -17.08
N GLU A 368 -14.99 -4.10 -18.15
CA GLU A 368 -14.58 -5.09 -19.14
C GLU A 368 -13.36 -4.66 -19.96
N ASN A 369 -13.11 -3.35 -20.04
CA ASN A 369 -11.99 -2.77 -20.77
C ASN A 369 -10.90 -2.19 -19.85
N GLY A 370 -10.94 -2.50 -18.55
CA GLY A 370 -9.93 -2.01 -17.60
C GLY A 370 -9.90 -0.49 -17.49
N MET A 371 -11.07 0.14 -17.44
CA MET A 371 -11.26 1.60 -17.33
C MET A 371 -11.92 1.96 -16.00
N PHE A 372 -11.69 3.19 -15.52
CA PHE A 372 -12.48 3.73 -14.42
C PHE A 372 -13.84 4.27 -14.90
N ALA A 373 -14.84 4.19 -14.04
CA ALA A 373 -16.11 4.91 -14.20
C ALA A 373 -16.32 5.85 -13.01
N ILE A 374 -16.18 7.15 -13.23
CA ILE A 374 -16.29 8.18 -12.20
C ILE A 374 -17.70 8.76 -12.25
N LEU A 375 -18.46 8.68 -11.17
CA LEU A 375 -19.83 9.16 -11.10
C LEU A 375 -19.88 10.62 -10.66
N ASP A 376 -20.20 11.53 -11.58
CA ASP A 376 -20.34 12.97 -11.32
C ASP A 376 -21.74 13.32 -10.77
N LEU A 377 -21.74 14.03 -9.65
CA LEU A 377 -22.92 14.50 -8.96
C LEU A 377 -23.11 16.01 -9.15
N GLN A 378 -24.22 16.40 -9.80
CA GLN A 378 -24.69 17.78 -9.88
C GLN A 378 -25.87 17.97 -8.91
N PRO A 379 -25.63 18.48 -7.68
CA PRO A 379 -26.49 18.18 -6.54
C PRO A 379 -27.83 18.95 -6.53
N GLY A 380 -27.93 20.06 -7.27
CA GLY A 380 -29.08 20.95 -7.14
C GLY A 380 -29.21 21.41 -5.68
N ARG A 381 -30.39 21.20 -5.08
CA ARG A 381 -30.66 21.54 -3.67
C ARG A 381 -30.37 20.40 -2.69
N THR A 382 -29.84 19.28 -3.15
CA THR A 382 -29.51 18.11 -2.33
C THR A 382 -28.09 18.24 -1.76
N HIS A 383 -27.80 17.53 -0.67
CA HIS A 383 -26.41 17.35 -0.20
C HIS A 383 -25.72 16.22 -0.96
N PHE A 384 -24.39 16.31 -1.14
CA PHE A 384 -23.65 15.31 -1.90
C PHE A 384 -23.76 13.90 -1.32
N LEU A 385 -23.64 13.76 0.00
CA LEU A 385 -23.71 12.45 0.67
C LEU A 385 -25.04 11.73 0.42
N GLU A 386 -26.15 12.48 0.34
CA GLU A 386 -27.46 11.91 0.04
C GLU A 386 -27.51 11.35 -1.39
N GLN A 387 -26.92 12.04 -2.37
CA GLN A 387 -26.85 11.55 -3.74
C GLN A 387 -25.84 10.41 -3.92
N ALA A 388 -24.68 10.49 -3.28
CA ALA A 388 -23.65 9.44 -3.35
C ALA A 388 -24.20 8.09 -2.88
N LYS A 389 -25.00 8.08 -1.81
CA LYS A 389 -25.67 6.88 -1.28
C LYS A 389 -26.68 6.24 -2.23
N ILE A 390 -27.21 6.97 -3.22
CA ILE A 390 -28.06 6.39 -4.26
C ILE A 390 -27.25 5.40 -5.12
N TYR A 391 -25.96 5.67 -5.30
CA TYR A 391 -25.05 4.89 -6.13
C TYR A 391 -24.12 4.00 -5.31
N GLU A 392 -24.43 3.74 -4.03
CA GLU A 392 -23.62 2.88 -3.16
C GLU A 392 -23.35 1.50 -3.79
N GLU A 393 -24.33 0.94 -4.50
CA GLU A 393 -24.17 -0.34 -5.22
C GLU A 393 -23.04 -0.29 -6.24
N LEU A 394 -22.98 0.77 -7.06
CA LEU A 394 -21.93 0.95 -8.06
C LEU A 394 -20.59 1.30 -7.42
N LEU A 395 -20.59 2.13 -6.37
CA LEU A 395 -19.37 2.54 -5.66
C LEU A 395 -18.67 1.37 -4.93
N LYS A 396 -19.39 0.26 -4.71
CA LYS A 396 -18.81 -1.01 -4.23
C LYS A 396 -18.02 -1.78 -5.29
N GLU A 397 -18.05 -1.38 -6.55
CA GLU A 397 -17.24 -2.01 -7.61
C GLU A 397 -15.84 -1.38 -7.67
N PRO A 398 -14.74 -2.16 -7.74
CA PRO A 398 -13.36 -1.65 -7.61
C PRO A 398 -13.02 -0.46 -8.51
N HIS A 399 -13.48 -0.47 -9.76
CA HIS A 399 -13.18 0.52 -10.80
C HIS A 399 -14.09 1.76 -10.78
N VAL A 400 -15.03 1.87 -9.85
CA VAL A 400 -15.97 3.00 -9.78
C VAL A 400 -15.50 4.05 -8.77
N GLY A 401 -15.39 5.30 -9.22
CA GLY A 401 -15.06 6.48 -8.43
C GLY A 401 -16.21 7.49 -8.33
N LEU A 402 -15.98 8.59 -7.64
CA LEU A 402 -16.98 9.65 -7.40
C LEU A 402 -16.42 11.02 -7.79
N ALA A 403 -17.25 11.85 -8.41
CA ALA A 403 -16.96 13.26 -8.68
C ALA A 403 -18.04 14.13 -8.02
N LEU A 404 -17.60 15.21 -7.38
CA LEU A 404 -18.47 16.19 -6.75
C LEU A 404 -18.39 17.49 -7.54
N ASP A 405 -19.53 17.99 -8.02
CA ASP A 405 -19.61 19.26 -8.73
C ASP A 405 -20.35 20.36 -7.94
N PRO A 406 -19.63 21.17 -7.14
CA PRO A 406 -20.22 22.25 -6.37
C PRO A 406 -20.84 23.36 -7.21
N GLU A 407 -20.53 23.47 -8.51
CA GLU A 407 -21.06 24.56 -9.33
C GLU A 407 -22.59 24.50 -9.41
N TRP A 408 -23.14 23.29 -9.35
CA TRP A 408 -24.57 23.02 -9.42
C TRP A 408 -25.25 23.02 -8.04
N ARG A 409 -24.58 23.47 -6.98
CA ARG A 409 -25.21 23.62 -5.68
C ARG A 409 -26.15 24.84 -5.63
N LEU A 410 -27.41 24.60 -5.26
CA LEU A 410 -28.44 25.60 -5.07
C LEU A 410 -28.84 25.74 -3.60
N LYS A 411 -29.02 26.99 -3.16
CA LYS A 411 -29.79 27.32 -1.95
C LYS A 411 -31.30 27.21 -2.20
N PRO A 412 -32.15 27.19 -1.14
CA PRO A 412 -33.58 26.95 -1.27
C PRO A 412 -34.37 27.89 -2.20
N ASP A 413 -33.87 29.10 -2.46
CA ASP A 413 -34.47 30.12 -3.32
C ASP A 413 -33.77 30.31 -4.66
N GLN A 414 -32.68 29.57 -4.90
CA GLN A 414 -31.87 29.68 -6.11
C GLN A 414 -32.33 28.73 -7.21
N VAL A 415 -31.95 29.08 -8.44
CA VAL A 415 -32.12 28.28 -9.66
C VAL A 415 -30.81 28.31 -10.47
N HIS A 416 -30.57 27.32 -11.33
CA HIS A 416 -29.34 27.22 -12.11
C HIS A 416 -29.15 28.37 -13.10
N LEU A 417 -27.90 28.57 -13.55
CA LEU A 417 -27.48 29.58 -14.54
C LEU A 417 -27.70 31.05 -14.10
N LYS A 418 -27.94 31.30 -12.81
CA LYS A 418 -28.03 32.64 -12.21
C LYS A 418 -26.85 32.97 -11.29
N GLN A 419 -26.22 31.94 -10.75
CA GLN A 419 -25.03 31.99 -9.90
C GLN A 419 -24.26 30.69 -10.07
N ILE A 420 -23.00 30.71 -9.64
CA ILE A 420 -22.21 29.49 -9.43
C ILE A 420 -22.43 29.04 -7.98
N GLY A 421 -22.66 27.74 -7.80
CA GLY A 421 -22.86 27.12 -6.49
C GLY A 421 -21.61 27.14 -5.62
N SER A 422 -21.80 26.74 -4.36
CA SER A 422 -20.69 26.58 -3.40
C SER A 422 -21.07 25.57 -2.32
N VAL A 423 -20.07 24.83 -1.86
CA VAL A 423 -20.13 23.99 -0.65
C VAL A 423 -19.02 24.38 0.33
N GLU A 424 -19.18 23.97 1.59
CA GLU A 424 -18.11 24.05 2.60
C GLU A 424 -17.28 22.76 2.55
N ALA A 425 -15.99 22.84 2.86
CA ALA A 425 -15.11 21.66 2.95
C ALA A 425 -15.66 20.58 3.89
N ALA A 426 -16.38 20.96 4.94
CA ALA A 426 -17.04 20.02 5.86
C ALA A 426 -18.01 19.06 5.15
N GLU A 427 -18.75 19.50 4.13
CA GLU A 427 -19.63 18.59 3.38
C GLU A 427 -18.83 17.64 2.48
N VAL A 428 -17.72 18.12 1.90
CA VAL A 428 -16.81 17.24 1.14
C VAL A 428 -16.22 16.18 2.07
N ASN A 429 -15.82 16.57 3.28
CA ASN A 429 -15.28 15.65 4.29
C ASN A 429 -16.32 14.63 4.79
N GLU A 430 -17.61 14.99 4.86
CA GLU A 430 -18.67 14.02 5.14
C GLU A 430 -18.76 12.94 4.05
N VAL A 431 -18.57 13.32 2.79
CA VAL A 431 -18.54 12.36 1.67
C VAL A 431 -17.26 11.54 1.68
N SER A 432 -16.09 12.16 1.89
CA SER A 432 -14.82 11.45 1.91
C SER A 432 -14.77 10.43 3.04
N ALA A 433 -15.19 10.80 4.25
CA ALA A 433 -15.24 9.88 5.38
C ALA A 433 -16.18 8.69 5.12
N TRP A 434 -17.34 8.94 4.51
CA TRP A 434 -18.27 7.87 4.13
C TRP A 434 -17.70 6.96 3.02
N LEU A 435 -17.08 7.53 1.99
CA LEU A 435 -16.50 6.76 0.89
C LEU A 435 -15.28 5.95 1.35
N ALA A 436 -14.44 6.51 2.23
CA ALA A 436 -13.33 5.80 2.84
C ALA A 436 -13.81 4.61 3.68
N GLU A 437 -14.84 4.80 4.51
CA GLU A 437 -15.44 3.72 5.29
C GLU A 437 -16.09 2.64 4.41
N LEU A 438 -16.77 3.06 3.33
CA LEU A 438 -17.31 2.14 2.33
C LEU A 438 -16.19 1.29 1.71
N THR A 439 -15.08 1.92 1.35
CA THR A 439 -13.92 1.27 0.72
C THR A 439 -13.29 0.25 1.67
N ARG A 440 -13.01 0.65 2.91
CA ARG A 440 -12.45 -0.20 3.96
C ARG A 440 -13.36 -1.38 4.30
N THR A 441 -14.65 -1.14 4.53
CA THR A 441 -15.62 -2.18 4.93
C THR A 441 -15.81 -3.24 3.85
N ASN A 442 -15.64 -2.89 2.58
CA ASN A 442 -15.88 -3.79 1.45
C ASN A 442 -14.58 -4.33 0.83
N ASN A 443 -13.42 -4.15 1.49
CA ASN A 443 -12.10 -4.56 0.99
C ASN A 443 -11.84 -4.11 -0.45
N LEU A 444 -12.11 -2.83 -0.72
CA LEU A 444 -11.96 -2.24 -2.05
C LEU A 444 -10.60 -1.53 -2.18
N PRO A 445 -10.07 -1.42 -3.41
CA PRO A 445 -8.87 -0.62 -3.64
C PRO A 445 -9.18 0.87 -3.53
N GLN A 446 -8.11 1.68 -3.60
CA GLN A 446 -8.21 3.12 -3.50
C GLN A 446 -9.25 3.68 -4.48
N LYS A 447 -10.10 4.61 -4.02
CA LYS A 447 -11.17 5.23 -4.80
C LYS A 447 -10.79 6.60 -5.30
N ILE A 448 -11.14 6.90 -6.55
CA ILE A 448 -11.09 8.25 -7.10
C ILE A 448 -12.17 9.10 -6.41
N LEU A 449 -11.77 10.25 -5.86
CA LEU A 449 -12.66 11.33 -5.45
C LEU A 449 -12.27 12.62 -6.17
N VAL A 450 -12.99 12.95 -7.23
CA VAL A 450 -12.81 14.19 -8.01
C VAL A 450 -13.61 15.33 -7.39
N LEU A 451 -12.99 16.50 -7.28
CA LEU A 451 -13.58 17.73 -6.81
C LEU A 451 -13.53 18.76 -7.94
N HIS A 452 -14.66 19.05 -8.59
CA HIS A 452 -14.70 20.06 -9.65
C HIS A 452 -14.55 21.46 -9.06
N GLN A 453 -13.63 22.24 -9.64
CA GLN A 453 -13.41 23.62 -9.23
C GLN A 453 -12.82 24.47 -10.35
N PHE A 454 -13.42 25.63 -10.63
CA PHE A 454 -12.80 26.69 -11.45
C PHE A 454 -12.87 28.07 -10.79
N ARG A 455 -13.49 28.16 -9.60
CA ARG A 455 -13.46 29.33 -8.73
C ARG A 455 -13.19 28.90 -7.30
N TYR A 456 -12.31 29.63 -6.61
CA TYR A 456 -11.99 29.36 -5.21
C TYR A 456 -13.25 29.29 -4.32
N SER A 457 -14.27 30.12 -4.61
CA SER A 457 -15.50 30.16 -3.83
C SER A 457 -16.38 28.89 -3.90
N MET A 458 -16.15 28.00 -4.87
CA MET A 458 -16.95 26.78 -5.04
C MET A 458 -16.76 25.79 -3.90
N ILE A 459 -15.54 25.68 -3.37
CA ILE A 459 -15.22 24.89 -2.17
C ILE A 459 -14.62 25.85 -1.16
N ARG A 460 -15.42 26.22 -0.17
CA ARG A 460 -15.01 27.15 0.88
C ARG A 460 -14.26 26.43 1.97
N ASN A 461 -13.31 27.15 2.59
CA ASN A 461 -12.44 26.60 3.61
C ASN A 461 -11.68 25.36 3.12
N ARG A 462 -11.24 25.38 1.84
CA ARG A 462 -10.61 24.24 1.16
C ARG A 462 -9.37 23.70 1.89
N GLN A 463 -8.68 24.55 2.65
CA GLN A 463 -7.55 24.14 3.49
C GLN A 463 -7.94 23.14 4.60
N ASP A 464 -9.24 23.00 4.90
CA ASP A 464 -9.78 22.08 5.91
C ASP A 464 -10.22 20.73 5.31
N LEU A 465 -9.95 20.46 4.01
CA LEU A 465 -10.23 19.15 3.41
C LEU A 465 -9.37 18.06 4.08
N ASP A 466 -10.00 16.94 4.45
CA ASP A 466 -9.32 15.83 5.11
C ASP A 466 -8.67 14.87 4.10
N THR A 467 -7.37 15.02 3.89
CA THR A 467 -6.59 14.19 2.96
C THR A 467 -5.96 12.95 3.61
N SER A 468 -6.33 12.63 4.85
CA SER A 468 -5.73 11.52 5.61
C SER A 468 -6.27 10.12 5.25
N HIS A 469 -7.30 10.05 4.42
CA HIS A 469 -7.89 8.78 4.00
C HIS A 469 -7.03 8.07 2.96
N ASP A 470 -6.28 7.06 3.39
CA ASP A 470 -5.47 6.18 2.53
C ASP A 470 -6.33 5.45 1.46
N GLU A 471 -7.63 5.30 1.73
CA GLU A 471 -8.61 4.74 0.81
C GLU A 471 -8.95 5.63 -0.39
N LEU A 472 -8.57 6.92 -0.41
CA LEU A 472 -9.03 7.87 -1.42
C LEU A 472 -7.85 8.55 -2.15
N ALA A 473 -7.95 8.59 -3.47
CA ALA A 473 -7.19 9.51 -4.30
C ALA A 473 -8.01 10.77 -4.54
N MET A 474 -7.71 11.85 -3.81
CA MET A 474 -8.37 13.13 -4.01
C MET A 474 -7.76 13.91 -5.17
N ILE A 475 -8.61 14.32 -6.11
CA ILE A 475 -8.21 14.99 -7.33
C ILE A 475 -9.00 16.30 -7.45
N LEU A 476 -8.31 17.43 -7.45
CA LEU A 476 -8.91 18.73 -7.75
C LEU A 476 -8.89 18.97 -9.26
N HIS A 477 -10.08 19.10 -9.85
CA HIS A 477 -10.25 19.18 -11.29
C HIS A 477 -10.55 20.61 -11.74
N ALA A 478 -9.64 21.18 -12.53
CA ALA A 478 -9.69 22.54 -13.06
C ALA A 478 -10.74 22.67 -14.19
N ASP A 479 -12.01 22.72 -13.80
CA ASP A 479 -13.18 22.67 -14.68
C ASP A 479 -13.56 24.04 -15.29
N GLY A 480 -12.56 24.81 -15.73
CA GLY A 480 -12.74 26.15 -16.28
C GLY A 480 -12.53 26.18 -17.79
N GLN A 481 -13.52 26.65 -18.55
CA GLN A 481 -13.42 26.82 -20.00
C GLN A 481 -12.88 28.19 -20.43
N GLY A 482 -12.34 28.26 -21.64
CA GLY A 482 -12.08 29.52 -22.35
C GLY A 482 -10.71 29.59 -23.02
N GLY A 483 -10.28 30.82 -23.36
CA GLY A 483 -8.95 31.02 -23.94
C GLY A 483 -7.83 30.63 -22.99
N GLN A 484 -6.69 30.21 -23.52
CA GLN A 484 -5.60 29.61 -22.74
C GLN A 484 -5.11 30.48 -21.56
N GLY A 485 -5.04 31.80 -21.72
CA GLY A 485 -4.68 32.70 -20.61
C GLY A 485 -5.66 32.63 -19.43
N ALA A 486 -6.96 32.43 -19.68
CA ALA A 486 -7.95 32.24 -18.62
C ALA A 486 -7.81 30.87 -17.95
N LYS A 487 -7.56 29.81 -18.72
CA LYS A 487 -7.32 28.47 -18.16
C LYS A 487 -6.06 28.42 -17.31
N THR A 488 -4.95 28.98 -17.78
CA THR A 488 -3.71 29.10 -17.00
C THR A 488 -3.96 29.92 -15.72
N ALA A 489 -4.69 31.03 -15.79
CA ALA A 489 -5.01 31.82 -14.60
C ALA A 489 -5.86 31.03 -13.58
N THR A 490 -6.84 30.25 -14.04
CA THR A 490 -7.62 29.34 -13.20
C THR A 490 -6.72 28.29 -12.55
N TRP A 491 -5.86 27.64 -13.34
CA TRP A 491 -4.92 26.64 -12.86
C TRP A 491 -4.00 27.17 -11.76
N GLU A 492 -3.33 28.30 -11.99
CA GLU A 492 -2.47 28.93 -10.99
C GLU A 492 -3.23 29.33 -9.72
N ALA A 493 -4.46 29.81 -9.86
CA ALA A 493 -5.30 30.16 -8.72
C ALA A 493 -5.72 28.93 -7.89
N LEU A 494 -5.97 27.79 -8.54
CA LEU A 494 -6.39 26.56 -7.86
C LEU A 494 -5.24 25.85 -7.16
N LYS A 495 -4.02 25.89 -7.72
CA LYS A 495 -2.81 25.35 -7.08
C LYS A 495 -2.45 26.05 -5.78
N LYS A 496 -2.75 27.35 -5.70
CA LYS A 496 -2.41 28.15 -4.53
C LYS A 496 -3.10 27.60 -3.28
N ASP A 497 -2.31 27.37 -2.23
CA ASP A 497 -2.78 26.87 -0.94
C ASP A 497 -3.57 25.55 -1.06
N LEU A 498 -3.19 24.69 -2.02
CA LEU A 498 -3.77 23.35 -2.17
C LEU A 498 -3.24 22.45 -1.04
N PRO A 499 -4.12 21.77 -0.27
CA PRO A 499 -3.70 20.79 0.72
C PRO A 499 -2.79 19.71 0.14
N GLU A 500 -1.81 19.27 0.93
CA GLU A 500 -0.96 18.13 0.59
C GLU A 500 -1.80 16.86 0.42
N GLY A 501 -1.45 16.03 -0.56
CA GLY A 501 -2.20 14.82 -0.92
C GLY A 501 -3.34 15.04 -1.92
N ILE A 502 -3.63 16.28 -2.32
CA ILE A 502 -4.58 16.55 -3.43
C ILE A 502 -3.81 16.67 -4.75
N HIS A 503 -4.21 15.89 -5.74
CA HIS A 503 -3.62 15.91 -7.06
C HIS A 503 -4.40 16.80 -8.02
N MET A 504 -3.74 17.34 -9.05
CA MET A 504 -4.36 18.27 -9.98
C MET A 504 -4.82 17.58 -11.27
N ALA A 505 -6.00 17.95 -11.75
CA ALA A 505 -6.57 17.47 -13.01
C ALA A 505 -7.00 18.62 -13.91
N TRP A 506 -6.94 18.39 -15.22
CA TRP A 506 -7.22 19.39 -16.25
C TRP A 506 -8.41 18.99 -17.12
N LYS A 507 -9.28 19.93 -17.45
CA LYS A 507 -10.34 19.69 -18.42
C LYS A 507 -10.05 20.34 -19.76
N ASN A 508 -10.23 19.61 -20.84
CA ASN A 508 -10.23 20.13 -22.21
C ASN A 508 -11.67 20.19 -22.72
N PHE A 509 -12.08 21.37 -23.19
CA PHE A 509 -13.38 21.57 -23.83
C PHE A 509 -13.20 21.70 -25.35
N TYR A 510 -13.91 20.89 -26.15
CA TYR A 510 -13.70 20.87 -27.61
C TYR A 510 -13.99 22.21 -28.28
N ASP A 511 -15.09 22.85 -27.91
CA ASP A 511 -15.62 24.02 -28.60
C ASP A 511 -15.43 25.32 -27.79
N GLU A 512 -15.36 25.21 -26.46
CA GLU A 512 -15.25 26.36 -25.56
C GLU A 512 -13.81 26.80 -25.30
N ASP A 513 -12.83 25.91 -25.45
CA ASP A 513 -11.42 26.26 -25.36
C ASP A 513 -10.89 26.74 -26.71
N ILE A 514 -10.28 27.93 -26.72
CA ILE A 514 -9.86 28.60 -27.96
C ILE A 514 -8.37 28.99 -27.88
N PRO A 515 -7.46 28.22 -28.51
CA PRO A 515 -7.66 26.83 -28.98
C PRO A 515 -7.73 25.85 -27.80
N MET A 516 -8.35 24.69 -27.96
CA MET A 516 -8.14 23.54 -27.06
C MET A 516 -6.68 23.06 -27.16
N LEU A 517 -6.08 22.65 -26.04
CA LEU A 517 -4.75 22.05 -26.04
C LEU A 517 -4.80 20.63 -26.61
N ASP A 518 -3.77 20.23 -27.34
CA ASP A 518 -3.54 18.82 -27.69
C ASP A 518 -2.90 18.05 -26.51
N ALA A 519 -2.68 16.73 -26.69
CA ALA A 519 -2.13 15.88 -25.63
C ALA A 519 -0.74 16.32 -25.17
N GLU A 520 0.16 16.66 -26.11
CA GLU A 520 1.51 17.14 -25.81
C GLU A 520 1.44 18.43 -25.00
N GLN A 521 0.67 19.40 -25.45
CA GLN A 521 0.50 20.69 -24.77
C GLN A 521 -0.15 20.54 -23.39
N THR A 522 -1.15 19.66 -23.25
CA THR A 522 -1.81 19.40 -21.96
C THR A 522 -0.82 18.79 -20.96
N PHE A 523 0.08 17.91 -21.40
CA PHE A 523 1.10 17.32 -20.52
C PHE A 523 2.26 18.27 -20.17
N GLN A 524 2.39 19.41 -20.86
CA GLN A 524 3.31 20.48 -20.46
C GLN A 524 2.72 21.44 -19.41
N VAL A 525 1.47 21.26 -19.00
CA VAL A 525 0.88 22.02 -17.89
C VAL A 525 1.51 21.56 -16.58
N GLU A 526 2.06 22.48 -15.78
CA GLU A 526 2.78 22.15 -14.54
C GLU A 526 1.99 22.48 -13.25
N PRO A 527 1.87 21.54 -12.29
CA PRO A 527 2.35 20.16 -12.34
C PRO A 527 1.59 19.33 -13.37
N THR A 528 2.24 18.35 -14.01
CA THR A 528 1.58 17.49 -15.00
C THR A 528 0.29 16.89 -14.43
N PRO A 529 -0.88 17.08 -15.07
CA PRO A 529 -2.15 16.64 -14.52
C PRO A 529 -2.19 15.11 -14.37
N VAL A 530 -2.72 14.62 -13.25
CA VAL A 530 -2.91 13.17 -13.02
C VAL A 530 -4.12 12.64 -13.77
N MET A 531 -5.07 13.53 -14.07
CA MET A 531 -6.27 13.24 -14.83
C MET A 531 -6.52 14.36 -15.84
N VAL A 532 -6.89 13.97 -17.06
CA VAL A 532 -7.39 14.88 -18.09
C VAL A 532 -8.77 14.41 -18.50
N SER A 533 -9.78 15.28 -18.47
CA SER A 533 -11.09 14.94 -19.05
C SER A 533 -11.45 15.80 -20.26
N TYR A 534 -12.19 15.19 -21.18
CA TYR A 534 -12.60 15.79 -22.44
C TYR A 534 -14.11 15.95 -22.49
N GLN A 535 -14.58 17.20 -22.62
CA GLN A 535 -15.99 17.56 -22.67
C GLN A 535 -16.37 18.25 -23.98
#